data_AF-A0A061EB33-F1
#
_entry.id   AF-A0A061EB33-F1
#
_cell.length_a   1.000
_cell.length_b   1.000
_cell.length_c   1.000
_cell.angle_alpha   90.00
_cell.angle_beta   90.00
_cell.angle_gamma   90.00
#
_symmetry.space_group_name_H-M   'P 1'
#
loop_
_entity.id
_entity.type
_entity.pdbx_description
1 polymer ?
#
loop_
_entity_poly.entity_id
_entity_poly.type
_entity_poly.pdbx_seq_one_letter_code
_entity_poly.pdbx_strand_id
1 'polypeptide(L)'
;MTTLGNPVIILSSFFCLFLLFVLFRFLHRLWWTPFYIQYLLASQGIKGPSYKFIHGNTQDILKMRNEALSKPMALSHDIFSWVQPQAYSGINKYETELIKEVLNNRDRAYPKVGLPFYVMKLMGDGLATSEGEKWANHRKLLNYVFQGESLKNMIPEMIVLKTRCWKQENITKGKRLRCSKNLGY
;
A
#
# COMPACT_ATOMS: atom_id res chain seq x y z
N MET A 1 -12.90 -63.81 18.82
CA MET A 1 -11.90 -62.74 18.64
C MET A 1 -12.22 -61.99 17.34
N THR A 2 -13.17 -61.06 17.36
CA THR A 2 -13.54 -60.27 16.18
C THR A 2 -13.80 -58.84 16.61
N THR A 3 -12.75 -58.13 17.00
CA THR A 3 -12.80 -56.71 17.34
C THR A 3 -11.58 -55.94 16.80
N LEU A 4 -10.88 -56.48 15.80
CA LEU A 4 -10.07 -55.60 14.94
C LEU A 4 -11.05 -54.96 13.95
N GLY A 5 -11.46 -53.73 14.26
CA GLY A 5 -12.35 -52.94 13.41
C GLY A 5 -11.86 -52.95 11.96
N ASN A 6 -12.81 -53.11 11.02
CA ASN A 6 -12.52 -53.16 9.59
C ASN A 6 -11.59 -51.97 9.20
N PRO A 7 -10.42 -52.22 8.58
CA PRO A 7 -9.44 -51.18 8.28
C PRO A 7 -10.03 -50.00 7.48
N VAL A 8 -11.07 -50.25 6.69
CA VAL A 8 -11.82 -49.21 5.96
C VAL A 8 -12.49 -48.22 6.91
N ILE A 9 -13.07 -48.68 8.02
CA ILE A 9 -13.72 -47.83 9.02
C ILE A 9 -12.69 -46.95 9.74
N ILE A 10 -11.53 -47.53 10.06
CA ILE A 10 -10.43 -46.82 10.70
C ILE A 10 -9.90 -45.69 9.79
N LEU A 11 -9.63 -46.00 8.52
CA LEU A 11 -9.16 -45.01 7.53
C LEU A 11 -10.19 -43.89 7.30
N SER A 12 -11.47 -44.25 7.19
CA SER A 12 -12.57 -43.27 7.05
C SER A 12 -12.65 -42.34 8.25
N SER A 13 -12.52 -42.88 9.48
CA SER A 13 -12.53 -42.07 10.70
C SER A 13 -11.37 -41.08 10.75
N PHE A 14 -10.14 -41.51 10.43
CA PHE A 14 -8.98 -40.61 10.38
C PHE A 14 -9.14 -39.50 9.33
N PHE A 15 -9.67 -39.82 8.15
CA PHE A 15 -9.94 -38.83 7.11
C PHE A 15 -10.99 -37.81 7.56
N CYS A 16 -12.07 -38.26 8.21
CA CYS A 16 -13.08 -37.37 8.79
C CYS A 16 -12.49 -36.43 9.85
N LEU A 17 -11.66 -36.94 10.76
CA LEU A 17 -10.97 -36.11 11.77
C LEU A 17 -10.03 -35.08 11.13
N PHE A 18 -9.32 -35.46 10.06
CA PHE A 18 -8.47 -34.54 9.31
C PHE A 18 -9.29 -33.41 8.67
N LEU A 19 -10.43 -33.72 8.03
CA LEU A 19 -11.33 -32.71 7.46
C LEU A 19 -11.87 -31.76 8.54
N LEU A 20 -12.30 -32.30 9.69
CA LEU A 20 -12.75 -31.48 10.82
C LEU A 20 -11.64 -30.56 11.35
N PHE A 21 -10.41 -31.05 11.43
CA PHE A 21 -9.25 -30.25 11.84
C PHE A 21 -8.97 -29.11 10.84
N VAL A 22 -9.01 -29.39 9.54
CA VAL A 22 -8.84 -28.37 8.49
C VAL A 22 -9.94 -27.32 8.55
N LEU A 23 -11.21 -27.74 8.70
CA LEU A 23 -12.35 -26.84 8.85
C LEU A 23 -12.23 -25.97 10.10
N PHE A 24 -11.86 -26.55 11.25
CA PHE A 24 -11.64 -25.81 12.49
C PHE A 24 -10.53 -24.77 12.33
N ARG A 25 -9.39 -25.15 11.74
CA ARG A 25 -8.28 -24.23 11.46
C ARG A 25 -8.72 -23.09 10.52
N PHE A 26 -9.54 -23.39 9.53
CA PHE A 26 -10.10 -22.40 8.61
C PHE A 26 -11.04 -21.42 9.31
N LEU A 27 -11.98 -21.92 10.12
CA LEU A 27 -12.89 -21.11 10.93
C LEU A 27 -12.14 -20.23 11.94
N HIS A 28 -11.14 -20.79 12.63
CA HIS A 28 -10.31 -20.03 13.55
C HIS A 28 -9.55 -18.90 12.83
N ARG A 29 -9.00 -19.18 11.65
CA ARG A 29 -8.28 -18.17 10.87
C ARG A 29 -9.20 -17.08 10.32
N LEU A 30 -10.40 -17.44 9.87
CA LEU A 30 -11.32 -16.51 9.20
C LEU A 30 -12.28 -15.78 10.13
N TRP A 31 -12.55 -16.34 11.31
CA TRP A 31 -13.48 -15.77 12.26
C TRP A 31 -12.76 -15.35 13.53
N TRP A 32 -12.11 -16.28 14.23
CA TRP A 32 -11.51 -15.97 15.54
C TRP A 32 -10.42 -14.91 15.45
N THR A 33 -9.51 -15.06 14.47
CA THR A 33 -8.36 -14.16 14.30
C THR A 33 -8.78 -12.69 14.06
N PRO A 34 -9.64 -12.37 13.09
CA PRO A 34 -10.04 -10.97 12.87
C PRO A 34 -10.84 -10.39 14.04
N PHE A 35 -11.72 -11.16 14.67
CA PHE A 35 -12.47 -10.68 15.84
C PHE A 35 -11.55 -10.39 17.03
N TYR A 36 -10.59 -11.28 17.29
CA TYR A 36 -9.62 -11.10 18.37
C TYR A 36 -8.71 -9.89 18.14
N ILE A 37 -8.19 -9.71 16.92
CA ILE A 37 -7.38 -8.53 16.56
C ILE A 37 -8.19 -7.24 16.72
N GLN A 38 -9.46 -7.24 16.28
CA GLN A 38 -10.32 -6.06 16.41
C GLN A 38 -10.57 -5.71 17.88
N TYR A 39 -10.79 -6.71 18.73
CA TYR A 39 -10.93 -6.51 20.17
C TYR A 39 -9.65 -5.92 20.79
N LEU A 40 -8.48 -6.46 20.46
CA LEU A 40 -7.19 -5.97 20.97
C LEU A 40 -6.89 -4.53 20.52
N LEU A 41 -7.18 -4.19 19.26
CA LEU A 41 -6.98 -2.81 18.78
C LEU A 41 -7.96 -1.84 19.45
N ALA A 42 -9.22 -2.25 19.62
CA ALA A 42 -10.24 -1.43 20.27
C ALA A 42 -9.91 -1.14 21.74
N SER A 43 -9.31 -2.10 22.47
CA SER A 43 -8.88 -1.87 23.86
C SER A 43 -7.71 -0.89 23.97
N GLN A 44 -6.94 -0.70 22.89
CA GLN A 44 -5.90 0.32 22.75
C GLN A 44 -6.44 1.66 22.21
N GLY A 45 -7.77 1.81 22.06
CA GLY A 45 -8.39 3.01 21.50
C GLY A 45 -8.40 3.08 19.97
N ILE A 46 -7.80 2.10 19.28
CA ILE A 46 -7.70 2.07 17.82
C ILE A 46 -8.98 1.45 17.23
N LYS A 47 -9.94 2.31 16.86
CA LYS A 47 -11.21 1.88 16.24
C LYS A 47 -11.10 1.79 14.72
N GLY A 48 -10.75 0.59 14.25
CA GLY A 48 -10.74 0.23 12.83
C GLY A 48 -12.13 0.01 12.23
N PRO A 49 -12.23 -0.12 10.89
CA PRO A 49 -13.45 -0.56 10.21
C PRO A 49 -13.86 -1.97 10.67
N SER A 50 -15.16 -2.27 10.60
CA SER A 50 -15.68 -3.59 10.96
C SER A 50 -15.18 -4.67 9.99
N TYR A 51 -14.97 -5.88 10.50
CA TYR A 51 -14.59 -7.02 9.67
C TYR A 51 -15.72 -7.37 8.68
N LYS A 52 -15.38 -7.52 7.39
CA LYS A 52 -16.28 -7.93 6.31
C LYS A 52 -15.70 -9.15 5.60
N PHE A 53 -16.45 -10.25 5.55
CA PHE A 53 -16.01 -11.53 4.98
C PHE A 53 -15.73 -11.43 3.46
N ILE A 54 -14.70 -12.14 2.98
CA ILE A 54 -14.22 -12.24 1.58
C ILE A 54 -13.67 -10.93 0.99
N HIS A 55 -14.47 -9.87 0.95
CA HIS A 55 -14.13 -8.64 0.22
C HIS A 55 -13.51 -7.56 1.11
N GLY A 56 -13.65 -7.68 2.44
CA GLY A 56 -13.14 -6.69 3.38
C GLY A 56 -13.62 -5.27 3.04
N ASN A 57 -12.68 -4.33 3.05
CA ASN A 57 -12.94 -2.92 2.76
C ASN A 57 -12.66 -2.54 1.29
N THR A 58 -12.47 -3.53 0.41
CA THR A 58 -12.04 -3.28 -0.97
C THR A 58 -13.04 -2.40 -1.72
N GLN A 59 -14.33 -2.65 -1.55
CA GLN A 59 -15.39 -1.86 -2.20
C GLN A 59 -15.42 -0.42 -1.71
N ASP A 60 -15.24 -0.20 -0.40
CA ASP A 60 -15.19 1.13 0.18
C ASP A 60 -13.96 1.90 -0.34
N ILE A 61 -12.80 1.24 -0.47
CA ILE A 61 -11.58 1.82 -1.04
C ILE A 61 -11.76 2.17 -2.51
N LEU A 62 -12.35 1.29 -3.31
CA LEU A 62 -12.63 1.55 -4.72
C LEU A 62 -13.58 2.73 -4.89
N LYS A 63 -14.62 2.82 -4.06
CA LYS A 63 -15.55 3.95 -4.03
C LYS A 63 -14.81 5.26 -3.73
N MET A 64 -14.05 5.31 -2.63
CA MET A 64 -13.24 6.49 -2.27
C MET A 64 -12.28 6.90 -3.39
N ARG A 65 -11.64 5.92 -4.05
CA ARG A 65 -10.75 6.17 -5.18
C ARG A 65 -11.49 6.76 -6.37
N ASN A 66 -12.64 6.21 -6.75
CA ASN A 66 -13.43 6.71 -7.86
C ASN A 66 -13.96 8.13 -7.60
N GLU A 67 -14.36 8.42 -6.36
CA GLU A 67 -14.78 9.76 -5.93
C GLU A 67 -13.64 10.78 -5.94
N ALA A 68 -12.43 10.37 -5.59
CA ALA A 68 -11.25 11.23 -5.69
C ALA A 68 -10.89 11.50 -7.16
N LEU A 69 -10.86 10.46 -8.00
CA LEU A 69 -10.50 10.54 -9.41
C LEU A 69 -11.54 11.28 -10.27
N SER A 70 -12.82 11.30 -9.86
CA SER A 70 -13.87 12.03 -10.59
C SER A 70 -13.74 13.55 -10.45
N LYS A 71 -13.02 14.02 -9.42
CA LYS A 71 -12.77 15.44 -9.20
C LYS A 71 -11.43 15.84 -9.81
N PRO A 72 -11.35 16.98 -10.54
CA PRO A 72 -10.09 17.49 -11.01
C PRO A 72 -9.18 17.81 -9.81
N MET A 73 -7.91 17.40 -9.90
CA MET A 73 -6.93 17.71 -8.86
C MET A 73 -6.69 19.23 -8.83
N ALA A 74 -6.85 19.83 -7.65
CA ALA A 74 -6.46 21.23 -7.44
C ALA A 74 -4.93 21.36 -7.45
N LEU A 75 -4.41 22.50 -7.94
CA LEU A 75 -2.99 22.82 -7.81
C LEU A 75 -2.69 23.21 -6.36
N SER A 76 -2.59 22.21 -5.49
CA SER A 76 -2.35 22.36 -4.06
C SER A 76 -1.20 21.44 -3.63
N HIS A 77 -0.58 21.76 -2.51
CA HIS A 77 0.39 20.87 -1.86
C HIS A 77 -0.28 19.66 -1.19
N ASP A 78 -1.58 19.72 -0.90
CA ASP A 78 -2.33 18.59 -0.36
C ASP A 78 -2.88 17.69 -1.48
N ILE A 79 -1.96 16.94 -2.10
CA ILE A 79 -2.29 15.94 -3.13
C ILE A 79 -2.63 14.58 -2.51
N PHE A 80 -2.35 14.37 -1.23
CA PHE A 80 -2.41 13.04 -0.61
C PHE A 80 -3.84 12.50 -0.54
N SER A 81 -4.81 13.39 -0.27
CA SER A 81 -6.23 13.09 -0.32
C SER A 81 -6.70 12.55 -1.67
N TRP A 82 -6.06 12.96 -2.77
CA TRP A 82 -6.39 12.51 -4.12
C TRP A 82 -5.65 11.22 -4.50
N VAL A 83 -4.36 11.11 -4.17
CA VAL A 83 -3.52 9.95 -4.52
C VAL A 83 -3.90 8.71 -3.72
N GLN A 84 -4.18 8.88 -2.42
CA GLN A 84 -4.46 7.77 -1.51
C GLN A 84 -5.59 8.14 -0.52
N PRO A 85 -6.82 8.34 -1.00
CA PRO A 85 -7.94 8.84 -0.20
C PRO A 85 -8.25 7.99 1.02
N GLN A 86 -8.08 6.66 0.92
CA GLN A 86 -8.29 5.73 2.02
C GLN A 86 -7.28 5.91 3.16
N ALA A 87 -6.04 6.24 2.84
CA ALA A 87 -5.01 6.49 3.84
C ALA A 87 -5.19 7.87 4.46
N TYR A 88 -5.50 8.89 3.64
CA TYR A 88 -5.81 10.24 4.12
C TYR A 88 -6.99 10.24 5.10
N SER A 89 -8.09 9.55 4.76
CA SER A 89 -9.25 9.40 5.64
C SER A 89 -8.87 8.69 6.95
N GLY A 90 -8.05 7.64 6.88
CA GLY A 90 -7.53 6.97 8.07
C GLY A 90 -6.69 7.91 8.95
N ILE A 91 -5.72 8.60 8.36
CA ILE A 91 -4.82 9.54 9.04
C ILE A 91 -5.59 10.67 9.73
N ASN A 92 -6.62 11.20 9.09
CA ASN A 92 -7.46 12.25 9.68
C ASN A 92 -8.40 11.70 10.77
N LYS A 93 -8.76 10.41 10.70
CA LYS A 93 -9.60 9.75 11.68
C LYS A 93 -8.83 9.36 12.95
N TYR A 94 -7.58 8.95 12.81
CA TYR A 94 -6.69 8.63 13.93
C TYR A 94 -5.98 9.90 14.41
N GLU A 95 -5.61 9.97 15.69
CA GLU A 95 -4.97 11.16 16.25
C GLU A 95 -3.62 11.41 15.56
N THR A 96 -3.46 12.61 15.00
CA THR A 96 -2.23 13.03 14.30
C THR A 96 -1.00 12.95 15.21
N GLU A 97 -1.19 13.00 16.54
CA GLU A 97 -0.13 12.87 17.54
C GLU A 97 0.52 11.49 17.53
N LEU A 98 -0.28 10.41 17.46
CA LEU A 98 0.23 9.03 17.38
C LEU A 98 1.05 8.81 16.11
N ILE A 99 0.63 9.42 14.99
CA ILE A 99 1.37 9.33 13.73
C ILE A 99 2.70 10.07 13.84
N LYS A 100 2.72 11.26 14.46
CA LYS A 100 3.96 11.99 14.70
C LYS A 100 4.91 11.21 15.60
N GLU A 101 4.39 10.54 16.62
CA GLU A 101 5.18 9.69 17.51
C GLU A 101 5.81 8.50 16.76
N VAL A 102 5.00 7.75 16.00
CA VAL A 102 5.48 6.63 15.19
C VAL A 102 6.49 7.07 14.13
N LEU A 103 6.31 8.25 13.52
CA LEU A 103 7.25 8.80 12.53
C LEU A 103 8.52 9.38 13.18
N ASN A 104 8.43 9.90 14.40
CA ASN A 104 9.58 10.36 15.19
C ASN A 104 10.19 9.19 16.00
N ASN A 105 10.44 8.08 15.32
CA ASN A 105 10.96 6.84 15.89
C ASN A 105 12.46 6.92 16.25
N ARG A 106 12.82 7.82 17.18
CA ARG A 106 14.21 8.01 17.64
C ARG A 106 14.74 6.78 18.37
N ASP A 107 13.88 6.18 19.19
CA ASP A 107 14.20 5.03 20.05
C ASP A 107 14.14 3.69 19.31
N ARG A 108 13.83 3.71 18.00
CA ARG A 108 13.68 2.52 17.14
C ARG A 108 12.63 1.52 17.62
N ALA A 109 11.67 1.96 18.44
CA ALA A 109 10.55 1.16 18.92
C ALA A 109 9.64 0.63 17.79
N TYR A 110 9.61 1.34 16.65
CA TYR A 110 8.77 0.99 15.49
C TYR A 110 9.64 0.60 14.27
N PRO A 111 10.21 -0.62 14.22
CA PRO A 111 11.01 -1.04 13.08
C PRO A 111 10.18 -1.08 11.78
N LYS A 112 10.81 -0.91 10.63
CA LYS A 112 10.10 -1.05 9.37
C LYS A 112 9.64 -2.49 9.21
N VAL A 113 8.43 -2.66 8.68
CA VAL A 113 7.91 -4.00 8.40
C VAL A 113 8.79 -4.64 7.32
N GLY A 114 9.36 -5.80 7.65
CA GLY A 114 10.14 -6.59 6.70
C GLY A 114 9.31 -6.95 5.48
N LEU A 115 9.78 -6.58 4.30
CA LEU A 115 9.11 -6.94 3.06
C LEU A 115 9.28 -8.44 2.78
N PRO A 116 8.28 -9.11 2.19
CA PRO A 116 8.43 -10.48 1.73
C PRO A 116 9.64 -10.62 0.79
N PHE A 117 10.32 -11.76 0.85
CA PHE A 117 11.58 -12.00 0.14
C PHE A 117 11.56 -11.61 -1.35
N TYR A 118 10.45 -11.90 -2.05
CA TYR A 118 10.30 -11.56 -3.47
C TYR A 118 10.25 -10.04 -3.73
N VAL A 119 9.64 -9.26 -2.84
CA VAL A 119 9.62 -7.79 -2.95
C VAL A 119 11.00 -7.24 -2.63
N MET A 120 11.68 -7.81 -1.64
CA MET A 120 13.06 -7.42 -1.30
C MET A 120 14.03 -7.65 -2.47
N LYS A 121 13.87 -8.76 -3.20
CA LYS A 121 14.69 -9.05 -4.39
C LYS A 121 14.52 -8.02 -5.51
N LEU A 122 13.33 -7.45 -5.65
CA LEU A 122 13.03 -6.45 -6.68
C LEU A 122 13.42 -5.03 -6.25
N MET A 123 13.15 -4.67 -5.00
CA MET A 123 13.43 -3.33 -4.48
C MET A 123 14.89 -3.17 -3.99
N GLY A 124 15.56 -4.29 -3.74
CA GLY A 124 16.88 -4.33 -3.13
C GLY A 124 16.92 -3.61 -1.78
N ASP A 125 18.12 -3.20 -1.40
CA ASP A 125 18.34 -2.43 -0.18
C ASP A 125 18.21 -0.91 -0.43
N GLY A 126 17.10 -0.49 -1.04
CA GLY A 126 16.81 0.92 -1.29
C GLY A 126 16.49 1.74 -0.03
N LEU A 127 16.17 3.02 -0.22
CA LEU A 127 15.83 3.93 0.90
C LEU A 127 14.58 3.48 1.68
N ALA A 128 13.64 2.83 1.01
CA ALA A 128 12.43 2.31 1.64
C ALA A 128 12.74 1.12 2.57
N THR A 129 13.65 0.24 2.19
CA THR A 129 13.92 -1.05 2.85
C THR A 129 15.11 -1.03 3.80
N SER A 130 16.13 -0.22 3.52
CA SER A 130 17.32 -0.10 4.37
C SER A 130 17.02 0.61 5.69
N GLU A 131 17.78 0.26 6.73
CA GLU A 131 17.73 0.87 8.06
C GLU A 131 19.14 1.28 8.54
N GLY A 132 19.20 2.06 9.62
CA GLY A 132 20.44 2.45 10.27
C GLY A 132 21.41 3.23 9.37
N GLU A 133 22.70 2.89 9.47
CA GLU A 133 23.79 3.57 8.75
C GLU A 133 23.66 3.46 7.23
N LYS A 134 23.25 2.30 6.73
CA LYS A 134 23.04 2.07 5.29
C LYS A 134 21.98 3.03 4.73
N TRP A 135 20.88 3.19 5.45
CA TRP A 135 19.86 4.17 5.11
C TRP A 135 20.38 5.61 5.17
N ALA A 136 21.17 5.94 6.19
CA ALA A 136 21.73 7.29 6.36
C ALA A 136 22.67 7.65 5.18
N ASN A 137 23.50 6.71 4.74
CA ASN A 137 24.36 6.87 3.57
C ASN A 137 23.56 7.06 2.28
N HIS A 138 22.54 6.22 2.05
CA HIS A 138 21.64 6.39 0.89
C HIS A 138 20.93 7.74 0.91
N ARG A 139 20.42 8.18 2.07
CA ARG A 139 19.74 9.47 2.21
C ARG A 139 20.68 10.65 1.97
N LYS A 140 21.92 10.57 2.45
CA LYS A 140 22.95 11.61 2.21
C LYS A 140 23.24 11.77 0.72
N LEU A 141 23.41 10.66 -0.01
CA LEU A 141 23.63 10.67 -1.46
C LEU A 141 22.43 11.26 -2.21
N LEU A 142 21.21 10.81 -1.88
CA LEU A 142 19.99 11.29 -2.53
C LEU A 142 19.73 12.77 -2.26
N ASN A 143 19.95 13.24 -1.04
CA ASN A 143 19.79 14.66 -0.71
C ASN A 143 20.67 15.56 -1.58
N TYR A 144 21.87 15.10 -1.97
CA TYR A 144 22.74 15.82 -2.89
C TYR A 144 22.17 15.84 -4.32
N VAL A 145 21.74 14.69 -4.84
CA VAL A 145 21.18 14.58 -6.20
C VAL A 145 19.85 15.32 -6.35
N PHE A 146 19.03 15.31 -5.31
CA PHE A 146 17.71 15.97 -5.28
C PHE A 146 17.77 17.35 -4.61
N GLN A 147 18.92 18.02 -4.67
CA GLN A 147 19.03 19.41 -4.28
C GLN A 147 18.27 20.32 -5.26
N GLY A 148 17.78 21.47 -4.79
CA GLY A 148 17.00 22.41 -5.59
C GLY A 148 17.69 22.85 -6.89
N GLU A 149 19.02 23.00 -6.88
CA GLU A 149 19.81 23.35 -8.07
C GLU A 149 19.76 22.25 -9.14
N SER A 150 19.97 21.00 -8.73
CA SER A 150 19.87 19.83 -9.60
C SER A 150 18.46 19.65 -10.15
N LEU A 151 17.43 19.89 -9.34
CA LEU A 151 16.03 19.84 -9.75
C LEU A 151 15.69 20.91 -10.80
N LYS A 152 16.19 22.14 -10.64
CA LYS A 152 15.99 23.21 -11.64
C LYS A 152 16.47 22.78 -13.03
N ASN A 153 17.61 22.09 -13.11
CA ASN A 153 18.16 21.61 -14.37
C ASN A 153 17.37 20.44 -14.96
N MET A 154 16.70 19.63 -14.14
CA MET A 154 15.86 18.52 -14.61
C MET A 154 14.49 18.98 -15.15
N ILE A 155 13.94 20.07 -14.63
CA ILE A 155 12.60 20.55 -15.02
C ILE A 155 12.48 20.79 -16.54
N PRO A 156 13.40 21.51 -17.21
CA PRO A 156 13.35 21.71 -18.65
C PRO A 156 13.37 20.39 -19.44
N GLU A 157 14.23 19.45 -19.05
CA GLU A 157 14.33 18.13 -19.70
C GLU A 157 13.03 17.33 -19.56
N MET A 158 12.41 17.36 -18.38
CA MET A 158 11.10 16.72 -18.16
C MET A 158 10.00 17.34 -19.04
N ILE A 159 9.99 18.67 -19.18
CA ILE A 159 9.04 19.37 -20.06
C ILE A 159 9.27 18.96 -21.52
N VAL A 160 10.53 18.92 -21.98
CA VAL A 160 10.88 18.50 -23.34
C VAL A 160 10.43 17.07 -23.61
N LEU A 161 10.71 16.14 -22.69
CA LEU A 161 10.29 14.75 -22.80
C LEU A 161 8.76 14.62 -22.86
N LYS A 162 8.04 15.33 -21.99
CA LYS A 162 6.56 15.31 -21.98
C LYS A 162 5.99 15.86 -23.28
N THR A 163 6.51 16.99 -23.78
CA THR A 163 6.09 17.58 -25.06
C THR A 163 6.39 16.63 -26.22
N ARG A 164 7.53 15.93 -26.21
CA ARG A 164 7.87 14.92 -27.23
C ARG A 164 6.91 13.75 -27.21
N CYS A 165 6.64 13.17 -26.03
CA CYS A 165 5.66 12.08 -25.88
C CYS A 165 4.26 12.49 -26.33
N TRP A 166 3.80 13.67 -25.92
CA TRP A 166 2.49 14.20 -26.33
C TRP A 166 2.40 14.44 -27.84
N LYS A 167 3.47 14.97 -28.45
CA LYS A 167 3.55 15.15 -29.90
C LYS A 167 3.49 13.81 -30.64
N GLN A 168 4.23 12.80 -30.16
CA GLN A 168 4.21 11.45 -30.72
C GLN A 168 2.83 10.81 -30.62
N GLU A 169 2.17 10.93 -29.46
CA GLU A 169 0.82 10.38 -29.25
C GLU A 169 -0.21 10.97 -30.22
N ASN A 170 -0.15 12.28 -30.48
CA ASN A 170 -1.04 12.94 -31.44
C ASN A 170 -0.81 12.50 -32.89
N ILE A 171 0.46 12.32 -33.28
CA ILE A 171 0.83 11.78 -34.61
C ILE A 171 0.27 10.36 -34.76
N THR A 172 0.47 9.51 -33.75
CA THR A 172 0.04 8.09 -33.79
C THR A 172 -1.48 7.95 -33.81
N LYS A 173 -2.21 8.88 -33.17
CA LYS A 173 -3.69 8.92 -33.16
C LYS A 173 -4.30 9.68 -34.34
N GLY A 174 -3.51 10.08 -35.34
CA GLY A 174 -3.99 10.77 -36.55
C GLY A 174 -4.61 12.15 -36.28
N LYS A 175 -4.40 12.74 -35.09
CA LYS A 175 -4.95 14.05 -34.73
C LYS A 175 -4.02 15.13 -35.29
N ARG A 176 -4.48 15.87 -36.31
CA ARG A 176 -3.73 16.98 -36.93
C ARG A 176 -3.33 18.02 -35.86
N LEU A 177 -2.03 18.18 -35.64
CA LEU A 177 -1.47 19.17 -34.73
C LEU A 177 -1.72 20.58 -35.31
N ARG A 178 -2.75 21.28 -34.84
CA ARG A 178 -2.84 22.73 -35.00
C ARG A 178 -1.94 23.39 -33.96
N CYS A 179 -0.72 23.75 -34.36
CA CYS A 179 0.08 24.68 -33.58
C CYS A 179 -0.51 26.08 -33.75
N SER A 180 -1.23 26.58 -32.74
CA SER A 180 -1.42 28.02 -32.60
C SER A 180 -0.11 28.59 -32.08
N LYS A 181 0.64 29.28 -32.95
CA LYS A 181 1.68 30.21 -32.52
C LYS A 181 0.95 31.38 -31.88
N ASN A 182 0.88 31.43 -30.56
CA ASN A 182 0.55 32.63 -29.80
C ASN A 182 1.21 32.50 -28.43
N LEU A 183 2.48 32.86 -28.35
CA LEU A 183 3.13 33.30 -27.13
C LEU A 183 3.93 34.54 -27.49
N GLY A 184 3.23 35.67 -27.50
CA GLY A 184 3.82 36.96 -27.19
C GLY A 184 3.55 37.20 -25.71
N TYR A 185 4.61 37.07 -24.90
CA TYR A 185 4.87 37.79 -23.66
C TYR A 185 6.39 37.82 -23.50
#